data_AF-W9QLS6-F1
#
_entry.id   AF-W9QLS6-F1
#
_cell.length_a   1.000
_cell.length_b   1.000
_cell.length_c   1.000
_cell.angle_alpha   90.00
_cell.angle_beta   90.00
_cell.angle_gamma   90.00
#
_symmetry.space_group_name_H-M   'P 1'
#
loop_
_entity.id
_entity.type
_entity.pdbx_description
1 polymer ?
#
loop_
_entity_poly.entity_id
_entity_poly.type
_entity_poly.pdbx_seq_one_letter_code
_entity_poly.pdbx_strand_id
1 'polypeptide(L)'
;MPQNTNQSSDSSSTAHLENSNSLQKSLSKTLVHFYPFAGQLKDNTCIECNDEGACFVEAWINCQLSDFLKEPDPNLLSLPSSHY
;
A
#
# COMPACT_ATOMS: atom_id res chain seq x y z
N MET A 1 -34.83 -11.88 29.06
CA MET A 1 -34.31 -10.50 29.18
C MET A 1 -33.43 -10.21 27.99
N PRO A 2 -33.52 -9.05 27.34
CA PRO A 2 -32.69 -8.74 26.18
C PRO A 2 -31.26 -8.44 26.66
N GLN A 3 -30.28 -9.11 26.07
CA GLN A 3 -28.89 -8.66 26.11
C GLN A 3 -28.67 -7.83 24.85
N ASN A 4 -28.84 -6.52 25.00
CA ASN A 4 -28.31 -5.50 24.11
C ASN A 4 -26.81 -5.38 24.40
N THR A 5 -25.95 -5.47 23.39
CA THR A 5 -24.57 -5.00 23.50
C THR A 5 -23.99 -4.68 22.12
N ASN A 6 -24.04 -3.39 21.79
CA ASN A 6 -23.00 -2.61 21.11
C ASN A 6 -22.60 -3.03 19.69
N GLN A 7 -23.44 -2.66 18.74
CA GLN A 7 -23.15 -2.59 17.32
C GLN A 7 -22.50 -1.23 17.00
N SER A 8 -21.21 -1.06 17.34
CA SER A 8 -20.49 0.20 17.09
C SER A 8 -19.04 0.04 16.59
N SER A 9 -18.56 -1.20 16.43
CA SER A 9 -17.13 -1.48 16.18
C SER A 9 -16.80 -1.94 14.76
N ASP A 10 -17.81 -2.23 13.91
CA ASP A 10 -17.60 -2.93 12.63
C ASP A 10 -17.47 -2.02 11.40
N SER A 11 -17.88 -0.75 11.47
CA SER A 11 -18.03 0.10 10.27
C SER A 11 -16.72 0.71 9.74
N SER A 12 -15.70 0.91 10.59
CA SER A 12 -14.43 1.52 10.14
C SER A 12 -13.48 0.50 9.49
N SER A 13 -13.48 -0.74 10.00
CA SER A 13 -12.66 -1.83 9.49
C SER A 13 -13.12 -2.29 8.10
N THR A 14 -14.43 -2.31 7.87
CA THR A 14 -15.02 -2.64 6.56
C THR A 14 -14.68 -1.58 5.52
N ALA A 15 -14.80 -0.29 5.86
CA ALA A 15 -14.47 0.80 4.94
C ALA A 15 -12.99 0.79 4.51
N HIS A 16 -12.06 0.49 5.43
CA HIS A 16 -10.65 0.35 5.06
C HIS A 16 -10.41 -0.84 4.13
N LEU A 17 -11.00 -1.99 4.44
CA LEU A 17 -10.89 -3.19 3.59
C LEU A 17 -11.47 -2.93 2.19
N GLU A 18 -12.57 -2.19 2.08
CA GLU A 18 -13.15 -1.80 0.80
C GLU A 18 -12.22 -0.89 0.00
N ASN A 19 -11.61 0.11 0.64
CA ASN A 19 -10.65 1.01 0.01
C ASN A 19 -9.40 0.26 -0.48
N SER A 20 -8.82 -0.57 0.39
CA SER A 20 -7.70 -1.47 0.06
C SER A 20 -8.01 -2.33 -1.18
N ASN A 21 -9.15 -3.04 -1.15
CA ASN A 21 -9.57 -3.88 -2.26
C ASN A 21 -9.78 -3.08 -3.56
N SER A 22 -10.34 -1.88 -3.46
CA SER A 22 -10.52 -0.98 -4.62
C SER A 22 -9.18 -0.58 -5.21
N LEU A 23 -8.21 -0.20 -4.37
CA LEU A 23 -6.85 0.16 -4.77
C LEU A 23 -6.15 -1.02 -5.43
N GLN A 24 -6.14 -2.20 -4.81
CA GLN A 24 -5.50 -3.40 -5.37
C GLN A 24 -6.12 -3.79 -6.72
N LYS A 25 -7.45 -3.73 -6.86
CA LYS A 25 -8.15 -4.00 -8.13
C LYS A 25 -7.81 -2.97 -9.21
N SER A 26 -7.77 -1.70 -8.85
CA SER A 26 -7.41 -0.64 -9.79
C SER A 26 -5.96 -0.77 -10.25
N LEU A 27 -5.03 -1.09 -9.33
CA LEU A 27 -3.63 -1.36 -9.64
C LEU A 27 -3.51 -2.55 -10.61
N SER A 28 -4.18 -3.67 -10.32
CA SER A 28 -4.17 -4.84 -11.20
C SER A 28 -4.64 -4.51 -12.62
N LYS A 29 -5.73 -3.73 -12.77
CA LYS A 29 -6.21 -3.29 -14.09
C LYS A 29 -5.21 -2.37 -14.80
N THR A 30 -4.59 -1.45 -14.06
CA THR A 30 -3.58 -0.53 -14.60
C THR A 30 -2.34 -1.30 -15.06
N LEU A 31 -1.88 -2.30 -14.32
CA LEU A 31 -0.72 -3.11 -14.68
C LEU A 31 -0.90 -3.84 -16.01
N VAL A 32 -2.11 -4.14 -16.45
CA VAL A 32 -2.33 -4.68 -17.81
C VAL A 32 -1.86 -3.70 -18.89
N HIS A 33 -2.06 -2.39 -18.68
CA HIS A 33 -1.61 -1.34 -19.60
C HIS A 33 -0.14 -0.97 -19.40
N PHE A 34 0.37 -1.16 -18.18
CA PHE A 34 1.75 -0.87 -17.79
C PHE A 34 2.47 -2.14 -17.35
N TYR A 35 2.38 -3.19 -18.18
CA TYR A 35 2.84 -4.54 -17.87
C TYR A 35 4.33 -4.63 -17.47
N PRO A 36 5.26 -3.74 -17.91
CA PRO A 36 6.63 -3.78 -17.40
C PRO A 36 6.73 -3.60 -15.88
N PHE A 37 5.80 -2.88 -15.24
CA PHE A 37 5.83 -2.72 -13.77
C PHE A 37 5.36 -3.96 -13.00
N ALA A 38 4.81 -4.96 -13.69
CA ALA A 38 4.51 -6.28 -13.12
C ALA A 38 5.63 -7.29 -13.37
N GLY A 39 6.75 -6.88 -13.97
CA GLY A 39 7.91 -7.72 -14.26
C GLY A 39 9.03 -7.59 -13.23
N GLN A 40 10.17 -8.21 -13.53
CA GLN A 40 11.38 -8.13 -12.73
C GLN A 40 12.53 -7.54 -13.54
N LEU A 41 13.47 -6.87 -12.86
CA LEU A 41 14.69 -6.41 -13.51
C LEU A 41 15.55 -7.62 -13.86
N LYS A 42 15.81 -7.82 -15.16
CA LYS A 42 16.65 -8.92 -15.66
C LYS A 42 18.12 -8.56 -15.65
N ASP A 43 18.42 -7.32 -16.00
CA ASP A 43 19.74 -6.70 -16.01
C ASP A 43 19.59 -5.18 -15.82
N ASN A 44 20.71 -4.45 -15.78
CA ASN A 44 20.73 -3.00 -15.50
C ASN A 44 19.92 -2.13 -16.50
N THR A 45 19.42 -2.70 -17.59
CA THR A 45 18.77 -1.97 -18.68
C THR A 45 17.46 -2.59 -19.14
N CYS A 46 17.14 -3.80 -18.70
CA CYS A 46 16.03 -4.60 -19.23
C CYS A 46 15.13 -5.14 -18.13
N ILE A 47 13.82 -5.03 -18.36
CA ILE A 47 12.78 -5.60 -17.52
C ILE A 47 12.25 -6.86 -18.20
N GLU A 48 12.30 -7.99 -17.49
CA GLU A 48 11.61 -9.21 -17.87
C GLU A 48 10.15 -9.13 -17.44
N CYS A 49 9.26 -9.02 -18.42
CA CYS A 49 7.83 -8.88 -18.22
C CYS A 49 7.15 -10.25 -18.01
N ASN A 50 7.36 -10.84 -16.84
CA ASN A 50 6.91 -12.19 -16.48
C ASN A 50 5.63 -12.21 -15.62
N ASP A 51 4.95 -11.07 -15.48
CA ASP A 51 3.69 -10.92 -14.73
C ASP A 51 3.74 -11.39 -13.27
N GLU A 52 4.91 -11.38 -12.65
CA GLU A 52 5.11 -11.70 -11.22
C GLU A 52 4.40 -10.70 -10.29
N GLY A 53 4.01 -9.55 -10.85
CA GLY A 53 3.14 -8.57 -10.21
C GLY A 53 3.93 -7.47 -9.51
N ALA A 54 3.19 -6.52 -8.94
CA ALA A 54 3.73 -5.45 -8.13
C ALA A 54 3.47 -5.70 -6.64
N CYS A 55 4.42 -5.33 -5.79
CA CYS A 55 4.24 -5.39 -4.34
C CYS A 55 3.22 -4.33 -3.89
N PHE A 56 2.22 -4.76 -3.13
CA PHE A 56 1.22 -3.89 -2.52
C PHE A 56 1.32 -4.05 -0.99
N VAL A 57 1.69 -2.96 -0.29
CA VAL A 57 1.93 -2.96 1.16
C VAL A 57 0.95 -2.01 1.84
N GLU A 58 0.34 -2.48 2.92
CA GLU A 58 -0.52 -1.69 3.78
C GLU A 58 0.12 -1.49 5.14
N ALA A 59 -0.03 -0.29 5.70
CA ALA A 59 0.44 0.04 7.02
C ALA A 59 -0.62 0.88 7.75
N TRP A 60 -0.65 0.72 9.06
CA TRP A 60 -1.59 1.40 9.94
C TRP A 60 -0.81 2.23 10.94
N ILE A 61 -1.21 3.49 11.11
CA ILE A 61 -0.60 4.41 12.06
C ILE A 61 -1.67 5.05 12.93
N ASN A 62 -1.38 5.17 14.23
CA ASN A 62 -2.29 5.78 15.20
C ASN A 62 -1.98 7.27 15.40
N CYS A 63 -1.90 8.03 14.32
CA CYS A 63 -1.77 9.49 14.37
C CYS A 63 -2.47 10.13 13.16
N GLN A 64 -2.74 11.43 13.25
CA GLN A 64 -3.23 12.15 12.08
C GLN A 64 -2.09 12.37 11.09
N LEU A 65 -2.41 12.31 9.80
CA LEU A 65 -1.44 12.60 8.74
C LEU A 65 -0.84 14.01 8.88
N SER A 66 -1.65 14.98 9.32
CA SER A 66 -1.21 16.35 9.58
C SER A 66 -0.14 16.42 10.67
N ASP A 67 -0.23 15.59 11.71
CA ASP A 67 0.76 15.54 12.78
C ASP A 67 2.05 14.87 12.30
N PHE A 68 1.94 13.80 11.52
CA PHE A 68 3.08 13.11 10.91
C PHE A 68 3.92 14.02 9.99
N LEU A 69 3.27 14.92 9.25
CA LEU A 69 3.93 15.78 8.26
C LEU A 69 4.53 17.07 8.82
N LYS A 70 4.26 17.44 10.09
CA LYS A 70 4.71 18.73 10.66
C LYS A 70 6.22 18.82 10.81
N GLU A 71 6.87 17.76 11.27
CA GLU A 71 8.32 17.70 11.48
C GLU A 71 8.82 16.34 10.98
N PRO A 72 9.11 16.19 9.67
CA PRO A 72 9.61 14.93 9.16
C PRO A 72 10.97 14.63 9.79
N ASP A 73 11.11 13.45 10.41
CA ASP A 73 12.40 12.98 10.91
C ASP A 73 13.37 12.90 9.73
N PRO A 74 14.48 13.67 9.74
CA PRO A 74 15.44 13.70 8.64
C PRO A 74 16.08 12.33 8.39
N ASN A 75 16.10 11.44 9.39
CA ASN A 75 16.63 10.08 9.26
C ASN A 75 15.62 9.09 8.65
N LEU A 76 14.33 9.43 8.63
CA LEU A 76 13.28 8.63 8.00
C LEU A 76 13.19 8.93 6.49
N LEU A 77 13.61 10.13 6.09
CA LEU A 77 13.73 10.55 4.68
C LEU A 77 15.05 10.12 4.03
N SER A 78 16.06 9.73 4.80
CA SER A 78 17.24 9.10 4.23
C SER A 78 16.88 7.68 3.80
N LEU A 79 16.49 7.52 2.53
CA LEU A 79 16.46 6.21 1.88
C LEU A 79 17.79 5.50 2.19
N PRO A 80 17.77 4.20 2.54
CA PRO A 80 19.00 3.47 2.80
C PRO A 80 19.87 3.59 1.56
N SER A 81 21.04 4.21 1.72
CA SER A 81 22.04 4.35 0.67
C SER A 81 22.27 2.98 0.07
N SER A 82 21.75 2.75 -1.13
CA SER A 82 22.07 1.55 -1.89
C SER A 82 23.57 1.61 -2.16
N HIS A 83 24.34 0.80 -1.42
CA HIS A 83 25.70 0.48 -1.81
C HIS A 83 25.60 -0.29 -3.13
N TYR A 84 25.89 0.41 -4.22
CA TYR A 84 26.21 -0.17 -5.52
C TYR A 84 27.53 -0.93 -5.46
#